data_AF-A0A0V0Q6F9-F1
#
_entry.id   AF-A0A0V0Q6F9-F1
#
_cell.length_a   1.000
_cell.length_b   1.000
_cell.length_c   1.000
_cell.angle_alpha   90.00
_cell.angle_beta   90.00
_cell.angle_gamma   90.00
#
_symmetry.space_group_name_H-M   'P 1'
#
loop_
_entity.id
_entity.type
_entity.pdbx_description
1 polymer ?
#
loop_
_entity_poly.entity_id
_entity_poly.type
_entity_poly.pdbx_seq_one_letter_code
_entity_poly.pdbx_strand_id
1 'polypeptide(L)'
;MDAIEVRSGLWLTQFDRRPSGYGLSPSTIMRSVPVVTLKNRPETIRLSSGLVIYVTQPRWAPEKEVDLRPEHEMLQAAEYWLARATSSIVQSSSNERFIDLLRQYIANTINTEEMADLSAVIGLLSKRKTIVELLPQMMAREPDFQERLREFEQSERDRLRASLQSRLEEEMQSERARLSDIRADLADAETRLALVAHREGLLRSEAEKHDESIRTRIAEAAKDVVGEASRETQQLSEEVTRLRDLISQTPISTVYATKTDLLPERKQQEDASGQLVIATEEVRRSIIGSLSSAVAMPVADVATIILRSTEDLPVLIGNKASGVAADISVAIGGENSVIAFCDPSRISWQDLLRDETSGLAAAIAKARTHPGLIVPVALCGITNGPCEYWVPQFIESRRLGKLPRNLAIIASAGVDGTRVSVPDSVLEYFVPILVPASARPARNLFAGAWGAELEVDKKKLAEAIDLLSKSDSLERAALIRAAKTLSRTPAGIDMGEVAAALVRQEERRLSLPGEGQQHAFNTYFKNIEG
;
A
#
# COMPACT_ATOMS: atom_id res chain seq x y z
N MET A 1 -44.72 -12.84 23.40
CA MET A 1 -45.08 -11.41 23.40
C MET A 1 -45.89 -11.18 22.15
N ASP A 2 -47.11 -10.70 22.31
CA ASP A 2 -48.00 -10.44 21.18
C ASP A 2 -47.81 -8.97 20.79
N ALA A 3 -47.69 -8.70 19.50
CA ALA A 3 -47.51 -7.36 18.97
C ALA A 3 -48.35 -7.20 17.70
N ILE A 4 -48.88 -5.99 17.48
CA ILE A 4 -49.73 -5.68 16.32
C ILE A 4 -49.04 -4.62 15.47
N GLU A 5 -48.83 -4.89 14.18
CA GLU A 5 -48.33 -3.89 13.22
C GLU A 5 -49.43 -2.88 12.90
N VAL A 6 -49.22 -1.61 13.23
CA VAL A 6 -50.23 -0.55 12.99
C VAL A 6 -49.89 0.27 11.74
N ARG A 7 -48.60 0.38 11.45
CA ARG A 7 -48.07 1.03 10.25
C ARG A 7 -46.80 0.28 9.88
N SER A 8 -46.39 0.33 8.61
CA SER A 8 -45.18 -0.37 8.14
C SER A 8 -44.00 -0.14 9.08
N GLY A 9 -43.56 -1.20 9.76
CA GLY A 9 -42.43 -1.19 10.69
C GLY A 9 -42.69 -0.60 12.09
N LEU A 10 -43.93 -0.19 12.42
CA LEU A 10 -44.36 0.29 13.74
C LEU A 10 -45.32 -0.69 14.39
N TRP A 11 -44.98 -1.09 15.62
CA TRP A 11 -45.67 -2.16 16.34
C TRP A 11 -46.23 -1.67 17.68
N LEU A 12 -47.43 -2.12 18.03
CA LEU A 12 -48.01 -1.97 19.36
C LEU A 12 -47.76 -3.23 20.18
N THR A 13 -47.22 -3.04 21.38
CA THR A 13 -47.04 -4.09 22.39
C THR A 13 -48.06 -4.01 23.52
N GLN A 14 -48.74 -2.86 23.67
CA GLN A 14 -49.74 -2.60 24.71
C GLN A 14 -51.13 -2.47 24.06
N PHE A 15 -51.95 -3.50 24.16
CA PHE A 15 -53.33 -3.51 23.65
C PHE A 15 -54.21 -4.45 24.47
N ASP A 16 -55.50 -4.14 24.54
CA ASP A 16 -56.49 -4.91 25.27
C ASP A 16 -57.19 -5.91 24.35
N ARG A 17 -57.33 -7.15 24.81
CA ARG A 17 -58.12 -8.18 24.12
C ARG A 17 -59.59 -8.02 24.51
N ARG A 18 -60.42 -7.56 23.56
CA ARG A 18 -61.88 -7.45 23.70
C ARG A 18 -62.58 -8.63 23.01
N PRO A 19 -63.85 -8.92 23.35
CA PRO A 19 -64.63 -9.99 22.69
C PRO A 19 -64.76 -9.80 21.17
N SER A 20 -64.67 -8.57 20.68
CA SER A 20 -64.74 -8.20 19.26
C SER A 20 -63.38 -8.12 18.56
N GLY A 21 -62.26 -8.37 19.25
CA GLY A 21 -60.92 -8.30 18.69
C GLY A 21 -59.91 -7.61 19.61
N TYR A 22 -58.78 -7.20 19.05
CA TYR A 22 -57.76 -6.44 19.77
C TYR A 22 -57.97 -4.93 19.56
N GLY A 23 -57.81 -4.14 20.61
CA GLY A 23 -57.97 -2.70 20.52
C GLY A 23 -57.19 -1.95 21.60
N LEU A 24 -57.03 -0.64 21.41
CA LEU A 24 -56.43 0.24 22.40
C LEU A 24 -57.40 0.46 23.58
N SER A 25 -56.87 0.82 24.75
CA SER A 25 -57.69 1.22 25.90
C SER A 25 -58.57 2.42 25.51
N PRO A 26 -59.81 2.52 26.04
CA PRO A 26 -60.68 3.67 25.77
C PRO A 26 -60.10 5.00 26.29
N SER A 27 -59.07 4.98 27.15
CA SER A 27 -58.36 6.15 27.63
C SER A 27 -57.11 6.52 26.82
N THR A 28 -56.76 5.75 25.78
CA THR A 28 -55.57 6.00 24.98
C THR A 28 -55.79 7.18 24.03
N ILE A 29 -54.96 8.21 24.15
CA ILE A 29 -54.97 9.37 23.25
C ILE A 29 -54.29 8.96 21.94
N MET A 30 -55.04 8.94 20.84
CA MET A 30 -54.55 8.51 19.52
C MET A 30 -53.40 9.37 18.96
N ARG A 31 -53.21 10.57 19.51
CA ARG A 31 -52.16 11.53 19.12
C ARG A 31 -50.76 11.12 19.59
N SER A 32 -50.67 10.31 20.65
CA SER A 32 -49.42 9.96 21.33
C SER A 32 -49.49 8.51 21.79
N VAL A 33 -49.54 7.59 20.83
CA VAL A 33 -49.60 6.16 21.14
C VAL A 33 -48.18 5.59 21.21
N PRO A 34 -47.81 4.90 22.32
CA PRO A 34 -46.50 4.29 22.43
C PRO A 34 -46.38 3.13 21.45
N VAL A 35 -45.49 3.26 20.47
CA VAL A 35 -45.15 2.22 19.50
C VAL A 35 -43.68 1.85 19.61
N VAL A 36 -43.36 0.61 19.26
CA VAL A 36 -41.99 0.10 19.20
C VAL A 36 -41.58 -0.22 17.77
N THR A 37 -40.30 -0.09 17.48
CA THR A 37 -39.68 -0.52 16.22
C THR A 37 -38.79 -1.74 16.45
N LEU A 38 -38.51 -2.51 15.41
CA LEU A 38 -37.56 -3.62 15.47
C LEU A 38 -36.13 -3.08 15.33
N LYS A 39 -35.27 -3.33 16.32
CA LYS A 39 -33.85 -2.96 16.30
C LYS A 39 -33.02 -3.91 15.43
N ASN A 40 -33.42 -5.18 15.37
CA ASN A 40 -32.86 -6.18 14.46
C ASN A 40 -33.72 -6.34 13.21
N ARG A 41 -33.16 -6.97 12.16
CA ARG A 41 -33.92 -7.44 10.99
C ARG A 41 -34.14 -8.96 11.10
N PRO A 42 -35.07 -9.43 11.97
CA PRO A 42 -35.35 -10.86 12.08
C PRO A 42 -35.96 -11.38 10.78
N GLU A 43 -35.64 -12.62 10.42
CA GLU A 43 -36.34 -13.32 9.34
C GLU A 43 -37.81 -13.48 9.73
N THR A 44 -38.72 -13.07 8.83
CA THR A 44 -40.17 -13.09 9.06
C THR A 44 -40.87 -13.92 8.02
N ILE A 45 -41.84 -14.72 8.46
CA ILE A 45 -42.79 -15.42 7.60
C ILE A 45 -44.14 -14.73 7.79
N ARG A 46 -44.62 -14.06 6.73
CA ARG A 46 -45.94 -13.39 6.72
C ARG A 46 -46.97 -14.33 6.11
N LEU A 47 -47.97 -14.73 6.89
CA LEU A 47 -49.09 -15.55 6.42
C LEU A 47 -50.16 -14.69 5.76
N SER A 48 -50.95 -15.27 4.87
CA SER A 48 -52.11 -14.62 4.22
C SER A 48 -53.19 -14.19 5.22
N SER A 49 -53.20 -14.76 6.43
CA SER A 49 -54.06 -14.35 7.54
C SER A 49 -53.62 -13.04 8.22
N GLY A 50 -52.50 -12.45 7.80
CA GLY A 50 -51.92 -11.26 8.44
C GLY A 50 -51.05 -11.58 9.67
N LEU A 51 -50.89 -12.85 10.04
CA LEU A 51 -50.00 -13.28 11.10
C LEU A 51 -48.53 -13.17 10.64
N VAL A 52 -47.70 -12.50 11.42
CA VAL A 52 -46.25 -12.42 11.20
C VAL A 52 -45.54 -13.30 12.22
N ILE A 53 -44.87 -14.34 11.73
CA ILE A 53 -44.06 -15.25 12.55
C ILE A 53 -42.60 -14.86 12.41
N TYR A 54 -41.95 -14.53 13.52
CA TYR A 54 -40.52 -14.28 13.56
C TYR A 54 -39.76 -15.60 13.74
N VAL A 55 -38.84 -15.91 12.82
CA VAL A 55 -37.98 -17.11 12.88
C VAL A 55 -36.92 -16.95 13.97
N THR A 56 -36.47 -15.71 14.21
CA THR A 56 -35.54 -15.34 15.30
C THR A 56 -36.20 -14.36 16.27
N GLN A 57 -35.77 -14.37 17.53
CA GLN A 57 -36.39 -13.50 18.55
C GLN A 57 -36.26 -12.01 18.17
N PRO A 58 -37.39 -11.27 18.05
CA PRO A 58 -37.36 -9.84 17.75
C PRO A 58 -36.81 -9.06 18.95
N ARG A 59 -35.94 -8.08 18.68
CA ARG A 59 -35.44 -7.11 19.67
C ARG A 59 -36.16 -5.79 19.44
N TRP A 60 -37.03 -5.42 20.37
CA TRP A 60 -37.78 -4.17 20.33
C TRP A 60 -36.91 -2.99 20.76
N ALA A 61 -37.01 -1.89 20.02
CA ALA A 61 -36.49 -0.60 20.41
C ALA A 61 -37.31 -0.01 21.58
N PRO A 62 -36.77 0.98 22.31
CA PRO A 62 -37.56 1.71 23.31
C PRO A 62 -38.83 2.30 22.70
N GLU A 63 -39.89 2.38 23.52
CA GLU A 63 -41.17 2.94 23.13
C GLU A 63 -41.01 4.39 22.66
N LYS A 64 -41.66 4.71 21.54
CA LYS A 64 -41.71 6.04 20.96
C LYS A 64 -43.17 6.42 20.76
N GLU A 65 -43.54 7.61 21.19
CA GLU A 65 -44.89 8.14 20.96
C GLU A 65 -45.06 8.54 19.49
N VAL A 66 -46.11 8.02 18.85
CA VAL A 66 -46.45 8.31 17.46
C VAL A 66 -47.95 8.55 17.33
N ASP A 67 -48.30 9.51 16.47
CA ASP A 67 -49.67 9.80 16.08
C ASP A 67 -50.19 8.73 15.09
N LEU A 68 -51.20 8.00 15.52
CA LEU A 68 -51.84 6.92 14.76
C LEU A 68 -53.07 7.37 13.98
N ARG A 69 -53.48 8.65 14.09
CA ARG A 69 -54.59 9.18 13.29
C ARG A 69 -54.29 9.10 11.78
N PRO A 70 -55.34 8.97 10.95
CA PRO A 70 -55.18 9.02 9.51
C PRO A 70 -54.76 10.43 9.05
N GLU A 71 -53.99 10.50 7.96
CA GLU A 71 -53.37 11.76 7.49
C GLU A 71 -54.39 12.88 7.24
N HIS A 72 -55.59 12.56 6.76
CA HIS A 72 -56.63 13.55 6.49
C HIS A 72 -57.16 14.22 7.76
N GLU A 73 -57.27 13.48 8.86
CA GLU A 73 -57.72 14.01 10.15
C GLU A 73 -56.66 14.94 10.74
N MET A 74 -55.38 14.56 10.62
CA MET A 74 -54.25 15.40 11.06
C MET A 74 -54.20 16.72 10.29
N LEU A 75 -54.38 16.68 8.96
CA LEU A 75 -54.40 17.87 8.12
C LEU A 75 -55.60 18.76 8.44
N GLN A 76 -56.80 18.19 8.59
CA GLN A 76 -58.01 18.94 8.91
C GLN A 76 -57.93 19.63 10.28
N ALA A 77 -57.32 18.97 11.28
CA ALA A 77 -57.09 19.57 12.59
C ALA A 77 -56.14 20.78 12.51
N ALA A 78 -55.03 20.66 11.78
CA ALA A 78 -54.10 21.76 11.57
C ALA A 78 -54.70 22.89 10.73
N GLU A 79 -55.48 22.58 9.69
CA GLU A 79 -56.19 23.56 8.87
C GLU A 79 -57.22 24.32 9.69
N TYR A 80 -57.99 23.63 10.52
CA TYR A 80 -58.96 24.27 11.42
C TYR A 80 -58.28 25.22 12.40
N TRP A 81 -57.13 24.83 12.95
CA TRP A 81 -56.34 25.70 13.82
C TRP A 81 -55.77 26.91 13.08
N LEU A 82 -55.18 26.71 11.88
CA LEU A 82 -54.65 27.80 11.06
C LEU A 82 -55.75 28.77 10.63
N ALA A 83 -56.95 28.26 10.29
CA ALA A 83 -58.12 29.07 9.97
C ALA A 83 -58.58 29.89 11.18
N ARG A 84 -58.61 29.30 12.38
CA ARG A 84 -58.88 30.03 13.63
C ARG A 84 -57.85 31.14 13.86
N ALA A 85 -56.55 30.82 13.80
CA ALA A 85 -55.48 31.78 14.03
C ALA A 85 -55.52 32.95 13.03
N THR A 86 -55.69 32.67 11.75
CA THR A 86 -55.80 33.70 10.71
C THR A 86 -57.04 34.57 10.87
N SER A 87 -58.19 33.98 11.22
CA SER A 87 -59.43 34.74 11.46
C SER A 87 -59.32 35.69 12.67
N SER A 88 -58.58 35.30 13.71
CA SER A 88 -58.37 36.11 14.91
C SER A 88 -57.41 37.29 14.67
N ILE A 89 -56.45 37.14 13.75
CA ILE A 89 -55.48 38.19 13.40
C ILE A 89 -56.08 39.21 12.41
N VAL A 90 -56.98 38.79 11.52
CA VAL A 90 -57.69 39.71 10.60
C VAL A 90 -58.62 40.67 11.36
N GLN A 91 -59.02 40.33 12.58
CA GLN A 91 -59.82 41.20 13.46
C GLN A 91 -58.98 42.24 14.23
N SER A 92 -57.65 42.06 14.33
CA SER A 92 -56.75 43.04 14.94
C SER A 92 -56.26 44.04 13.89
N SER A 93 -56.85 45.23 13.88
CA SER A 93 -56.48 46.33 12.98
C SER A 93 -55.24 47.08 13.48
N SER A 94 -54.03 46.54 13.25
CA SER A 94 -52.78 47.26 13.48
C SER A 94 -51.80 47.08 12.31
N ASN A 95 -51.08 48.16 11.98
CA ASN A 95 -50.06 48.25 10.92
C ASN A 95 -48.76 47.46 11.23
N GLU A 96 -48.81 46.52 12.17
CA GLU A 96 -47.68 45.64 12.45
C GLU A 96 -47.58 44.54 11.38
N ARG A 97 -46.36 44.09 11.07
CA ARG A 97 -46.15 43.03 10.09
C ARG A 97 -46.99 41.83 10.54
N PHE A 98 -47.92 41.40 9.70
CA PHE A 98 -48.85 40.28 9.94
C PHE A 98 -48.16 39.04 10.56
N ILE A 99 -46.91 38.79 10.20
CA ILE A 99 -46.07 37.69 10.71
C ILE A 99 -45.76 37.84 12.21
N ASP A 100 -45.50 39.05 12.70
CA ASP A 100 -45.14 39.29 14.11
C ASP A 100 -46.38 39.19 15.01
N LEU A 101 -47.54 39.66 14.55
CA LEU A 101 -48.83 39.44 15.20
C LEU A 101 -49.20 37.96 15.24
N LEU A 102 -48.95 37.23 14.14
CA LEU A 102 -49.16 35.79 14.07
C LEU A 102 -48.22 35.05 15.02
N ARG A 103 -46.93 35.44 15.11
CA ARG A 103 -45.97 34.88 16.07
C ARG A 103 -46.38 35.13 17.52
N GLN A 104 -46.83 36.32 17.87
CA GLN A 104 -47.29 36.65 19.22
C GLN A 104 -48.58 35.91 19.58
N TYR A 105 -49.53 35.80 18.65
CA TYR A 105 -50.77 35.05 18.85
C TYR A 105 -50.48 33.54 19.02
N ILE A 106 -49.61 32.98 18.19
CA ILE A 106 -49.12 31.60 18.26
C ILE A 106 -48.48 31.31 19.62
N ALA A 107 -47.61 32.20 20.10
CA ALA A 107 -46.93 32.02 21.39
C ALA A 107 -47.91 32.00 22.57
N ASN A 108 -49.06 32.68 22.46
CA ASN A 108 -50.01 32.86 23.56
C ASN A 108 -51.22 31.90 23.50
N THR A 109 -51.50 31.27 22.36
CA THR A 109 -52.74 30.50 22.14
C THR A 109 -52.54 29.02 21.86
N ILE A 110 -51.32 28.58 21.58
CA ILE A 110 -51.06 27.17 21.29
C ILE A 110 -51.21 26.32 22.56
N ASN A 111 -52.19 25.43 22.53
CA ASN A 111 -52.25 24.33 23.48
C ASN A 111 -51.25 23.23 23.10
N THR A 112 -50.79 22.44 24.07
CA THR A 112 -49.88 21.29 23.85
C THR A 112 -50.41 20.31 22.81
N GLU A 113 -51.73 20.12 22.75
CA GLU A 113 -52.41 19.29 21.74
C GLU A 113 -52.33 19.88 20.32
N GLU A 114 -52.44 21.20 20.18
CA GLU A 114 -52.35 21.91 18.89
C GLU A 114 -50.88 21.97 18.42
N MET A 115 -49.93 22.07 19.34
CA MET A 115 -48.50 21.95 19.05
C MET A 115 -48.16 20.56 18.49
N ALA A 116 -48.74 19.50 19.08
CA ALA A 116 -48.58 18.14 18.58
C ALA A 116 -49.16 17.99 17.16
N ASP A 117 -50.35 18.54 16.89
CA ASP A 117 -50.98 18.53 15.54
C ASP A 117 -50.07 19.21 14.49
N LEU A 118 -49.55 20.39 14.80
CA LEU A 118 -48.66 21.12 13.91
C LEU A 118 -47.33 20.39 13.68
N SER A 119 -46.74 19.81 14.73
CA SER A 119 -45.51 19.03 14.61
C SER A 119 -45.69 17.79 13.74
N ALA A 120 -46.86 17.14 13.85
CA ALA A 120 -47.18 15.95 13.08
C ALA A 120 -47.43 16.29 11.60
N VAL A 121 -48.08 17.43 11.31
CA VAL A 121 -48.23 17.95 9.95
C VAL A 121 -46.89 18.39 9.36
N ILE A 122 -46.01 19.05 10.12
CA ILE A 122 -44.63 19.36 9.67
C ILE A 122 -43.86 18.06 9.35
N GLY A 123 -44.05 17.01 10.15
CA GLY A 123 -43.50 15.67 9.88
C GLY A 123 -44.03 15.04 8.59
N LEU A 124 -45.29 15.31 8.21
CA LEU A 124 -45.86 14.87 6.93
C LEU A 124 -45.37 15.72 5.75
N LEU A 125 -45.30 17.04 5.93
CA LEU A 125 -44.87 17.98 4.89
C LEU A 125 -43.36 17.89 4.61
N SER A 126 -42.53 17.60 5.61
CA SER A 126 -41.08 17.41 5.45
C SER A 126 -40.72 16.19 4.59
N LYS A 127 -41.62 15.20 4.49
CA LYS A 127 -41.46 14.05 3.57
C LYS A 127 -41.79 14.40 2.12
N ARG A 128 -42.43 15.53 1.86
CA ARG A 128 -42.75 16.00 0.50
C ARG A 128 -41.53 16.76 -0.04
N LYS A 129 -40.80 16.13 -0.97
CA LYS A 129 -39.60 16.72 -1.63
C LYS A 129 -39.84 18.14 -2.14
N THR A 130 -41.02 18.40 -2.68
CA THR A 130 -41.41 19.71 -3.23
C THR A 130 -41.41 20.83 -2.18
N ILE A 131 -41.70 20.55 -0.91
CA ILE A 131 -41.70 21.57 0.15
C ILE A 131 -40.29 21.81 0.67
N VAL A 132 -39.48 20.76 0.79
CA VAL A 132 -38.06 20.85 1.16
C VAL A 132 -37.28 21.71 0.15
N GLU A 133 -37.63 21.64 -1.12
CA GLU A 133 -37.03 22.47 -2.18
C GLU A 133 -37.51 23.94 -2.14
N LEU A 134 -38.74 24.19 -1.68
CA LEU A 134 -39.34 25.53 -1.60
C LEU A 134 -38.92 26.30 -0.34
N LEU A 135 -38.60 25.60 0.76
CA LEU A 135 -38.27 26.21 2.04
C LEU A 135 -37.01 27.09 1.96
N PRO A 136 -35.90 26.68 1.32
CA PRO A 136 -34.76 27.56 1.06
C PRO A 136 -35.13 28.77 0.19
N GLN A 137 -36.05 28.61 -0.76
CA GLN A 137 -36.51 29.72 -1.61
C GLN A 137 -37.37 30.72 -0.83
N MET A 138 -38.12 30.26 0.16
CA MET A 138 -38.88 31.12 1.07
C MET A 138 -37.96 31.84 2.05
N MET A 139 -36.97 31.15 2.62
CA MET A 139 -35.97 31.75 3.50
C MET A 139 -35.05 32.73 2.76
N ALA A 140 -34.78 32.50 1.47
CA ALA A 140 -34.03 33.41 0.63
C ALA A 140 -34.74 34.76 0.37
N ARG A 141 -36.06 34.82 0.56
CA ARG A 141 -36.85 36.05 0.41
C ARG A 141 -36.89 36.89 1.70
N GLU A 142 -36.40 36.38 2.83
CA GLU A 142 -36.37 37.09 4.10
C GLU A 142 -35.05 37.87 4.24
N PRO A 143 -35.08 39.22 4.29
CA PRO A 143 -33.87 40.04 4.29
C PRO A 143 -33.03 39.86 5.56
N ASP A 144 -33.68 39.74 6.72
CA ASP A 144 -33.02 39.61 8.03
C ASP A 144 -32.24 38.28 8.13
N PHE A 145 -32.74 37.22 7.48
CA PHE A 145 -32.04 35.93 7.42
C PHE A 145 -30.82 35.99 6.49
N GLN A 146 -30.94 36.68 5.35
CA GLN A 146 -29.82 36.87 4.42
C GLN A 146 -28.66 37.67 5.05
N GLU A 147 -28.98 38.66 5.87
CA GLU A 147 -27.96 39.44 6.60
C GLU A 147 -27.21 38.57 7.61
N ARG A 148 -27.94 37.81 8.44
CA ARG A 148 -27.34 36.84 9.39
C ARG A 148 -26.48 35.78 8.71
N LEU A 149 -26.91 35.29 7.54
CA LEU A 149 -26.15 34.31 6.78
C LEU A 149 -24.82 34.91 6.28
N ARG A 150 -24.82 36.16 5.81
CA ARG A 150 -23.59 36.84 5.38
C ARG A 150 -22.63 37.11 6.53
N GLU A 151 -23.15 37.52 7.69
CA GLU A 151 -22.34 37.70 8.90
C GLU A 151 -21.69 36.37 9.32
N PHE A 152 -22.47 35.29 9.32
CA PHE A 152 -21.97 33.96 9.61
C PHE A 152 -20.88 33.53 8.60
N GLU A 153 -21.13 33.68 7.30
CA GLU A 153 -20.15 33.38 6.26
C GLU A 153 -18.86 34.18 6.42
N GLN A 154 -18.94 35.46 6.77
CA GLN A 154 -17.77 36.29 7.02
C GLN A 154 -16.99 35.79 8.24
N SER A 155 -17.70 35.50 9.34
CA SER A 155 -17.06 34.98 10.56
C SER A 155 -16.35 33.64 10.34
N GLU A 156 -16.94 32.74 9.56
CA GLU A 156 -16.31 31.45 9.23
C GLU A 156 -15.16 31.61 8.25
N ARG A 157 -15.26 32.52 7.26
CA ARG A 157 -14.12 32.85 6.38
C ARG A 157 -12.94 33.39 7.17
N ASP A 158 -13.19 34.27 8.14
CA ASP A 158 -12.11 34.85 8.95
C ASP A 158 -11.52 33.83 9.93
N ARG A 159 -12.35 32.98 10.53
CA ARG A 159 -11.90 31.83 11.32
C ARG A 159 -11.02 30.88 10.50
N LEU A 160 -11.45 30.54 9.29
CA LEU A 160 -10.69 29.67 8.39
C LEU A 160 -9.38 30.32 7.97
N ARG A 161 -9.37 31.60 7.60
CA ARG A 161 -8.15 32.35 7.29
C ARG A 161 -7.16 32.34 8.45
N ALA A 162 -7.61 32.62 9.66
CA ALA A 162 -6.75 32.61 10.85
C ALA A 162 -6.17 31.20 11.10
N SER A 163 -6.98 30.15 10.95
CA SER A 163 -6.51 28.77 11.10
C SER A 163 -5.49 28.36 10.02
N LEU A 164 -5.68 28.80 8.78
CA LEU A 164 -4.77 28.52 7.68
C LEU A 164 -3.46 29.30 7.81
N GLN A 165 -3.52 30.56 8.25
CA GLN A 165 -2.32 31.37 8.53
C GLN A 165 -1.48 30.75 9.65
N SER A 166 -2.11 30.33 10.75
CA SER A 166 -1.41 29.64 11.84
C SER A 166 -0.75 28.34 11.37
N ARG A 167 -1.44 27.50 10.60
CA ARG A 167 -0.84 26.28 10.04
C ARG A 167 0.33 26.56 9.10
N LEU A 168 0.19 27.58 8.24
CA LEU A 168 1.25 27.98 7.32
C LEU A 168 2.49 28.46 8.09
N GLU A 169 2.31 29.21 9.18
CA GLU A 169 3.40 29.66 10.03
C GLU A 169 4.10 28.51 10.75
N GLU A 170 3.35 27.53 11.28
CA GLU A 170 3.90 26.31 11.87
C GLU A 170 4.69 25.49 10.85
N GLU A 171 4.15 25.29 9.65
CA GLU A 171 4.83 24.58 8.56
C GLU A 171 6.11 25.32 8.15
N MET A 172 6.06 26.64 7.95
CA MET A 172 7.24 27.44 7.64
C MET A 172 8.32 27.34 8.73
N GLN A 173 7.95 27.33 10.00
CA GLN A 173 8.90 27.18 11.10
C GLN A 173 9.53 25.78 11.10
N SER A 174 8.73 24.74 10.87
CA SER A 174 9.22 23.36 10.78
C SER A 174 10.18 23.16 9.60
N GLU A 175 9.88 23.72 8.43
CA GLU A 175 10.74 23.63 7.25
C GLU A 175 12.02 24.47 7.42
N ARG A 176 11.95 25.63 8.09
CA ARG A 176 13.16 26.38 8.44
C ARG A 176 14.07 25.60 9.38
N ALA A 177 13.51 24.88 10.36
CA ALA A 177 14.29 24.02 11.24
C ALA A 177 14.92 22.84 10.48
N ARG A 178 14.16 22.18 9.59
CA ARG A 178 14.69 21.13 8.70
C ARG A 178 15.83 21.64 7.82
N LEU A 179 15.69 22.83 7.25
CA LEU A 179 16.75 23.45 6.43
C LEU A 179 17.98 23.81 7.26
N SER A 180 17.84 24.23 8.52
CA SER A 180 19.00 24.45 9.38
C SER A 180 19.72 23.15 9.73
N ASP A 181 18.98 22.08 9.98
CA ASP A 181 19.56 20.76 10.28
C ASP A 181 20.31 20.21 9.07
N ILE A 182 19.72 20.27 7.88
CA ILE A 182 20.38 19.84 6.63
C ILE A 182 21.64 20.68 6.36
N ARG A 183 21.63 21.98 6.66
CA ARG A 183 22.83 22.82 6.52
C ARG A 183 23.92 22.45 7.52
N ALA A 184 23.57 22.05 8.74
CA ALA A 184 24.53 21.56 9.72
C ALA A 184 25.13 20.22 9.26
N ASP A 185 24.30 19.29 8.80
CA ASP A 185 24.74 18.00 8.25
C ASP A 185 25.65 18.17 7.02
N LEU A 186 25.35 19.15 6.16
CA LEU A 186 26.20 19.48 5.01
C LEU A 186 27.57 19.98 5.45
N ALA A 187 27.63 20.89 6.42
CA ALA A 187 28.89 21.39 6.97
C ALA A 187 29.72 20.26 7.61
N ASP A 188 29.06 19.33 8.33
CA ASP A 188 29.70 18.14 8.90
C ASP A 188 30.21 17.18 7.81
N ALA A 189 29.46 17.00 6.72
CA ALA A 189 29.90 16.19 5.60
C ALA A 189 31.10 16.82 4.87
N GLU A 190 31.10 18.14 4.68
CA GLU A 190 32.20 18.89 4.08
C GLU A 190 33.49 18.76 4.91
N THR A 191 33.40 18.88 6.25
CA THR A 191 34.57 18.69 7.12
C THR A 191 35.10 17.26 7.08
N ARG A 192 34.22 16.26 7.03
CA ARG A 192 34.64 14.84 6.86
C ARG A 192 35.30 14.60 5.52
N LEU A 193 34.78 15.17 4.43
CA LEU A 193 35.39 15.09 3.10
C LEU A 193 36.77 15.73 3.08
N ALA A 194 36.93 16.90 3.70
CA ALA A 194 38.23 17.55 3.83
C ALA A 194 39.26 16.68 4.58
N LEU A 195 38.85 16.00 5.65
CA LEU A 195 39.70 15.06 6.39
C LEU A 195 40.09 13.84 5.55
N VAL A 196 39.15 13.26 4.79
CA VAL A 196 39.42 12.12 3.91
C VAL A 196 40.36 12.53 2.78
N ALA A 197 40.13 13.68 2.14
CA ALA A 197 41.00 14.21 1.10
C ALA A 197 42.43 14.46 1.62
N HIS A 198 42.57 14.98 2.85
CA HIS A 198 43.88 15.14 3.48
C HIS A 198 44.57 13.78 3.72
N ARG A 199 43.83 12.79 4.24
CA ARG A 199 44.37 11.43 4.44
C ARG A 199 44.78 10.77 3.13
N GLU A 200 43.99 10.92 2.08
CA GLU A 200 44.30 10.42 0.75
C GLU A 200 45.58 11.06 0.20
N GLY A 201 45.75 12.38 0.37
CA GLY A 201 46.99 13.09 0.00
C GLY A 201 48.21 12.53 0.74
N LEU A 202 48.09 12.24 2.03
CA LEU A 202 49.17 11.60 2.80
C LEU A 202 49.49 10.20 2.28
N LEU A 203 48.47 9.36 2.07
CA LEU A 203 48.65 8.00 1.54
C LEU A 203 49.26 8.00 0.14
N ARG A 204 48.87 8.94 -0.74
CA ARG A 204 49.52 9.13 -2.05
C ARG A 204 51.00 9.47 -1.89
N SER A 205 51.34 10.42 -1.01
CA SER A 205 52.74 10.80 -0.78
C SER A 205 53.58 9.65 -0.21
N GLU A 206 52.98 8.78 0.60
CA GLU A 206 53.64 7.60 1.16
C GLU A 206 53.80 6.50 0.11
N ALA A 207 52.79 6.29 -0.73
CA ALA A 207 52.85 5.39 -1.87
C ALA A 207 53.93 5.82 -2.86
N GLU A 208 54.02 7.11 -3.20
CA GLU A 208 55.08 7.65 -4.06
C GLU A 208 56.48 7.41 -3.49
N LYS A 209 56.66 7.56 -2.17
CA LYS A 209 57.94 7.22 -1.50
C LYS A 209 58.26 5.74 -1.59
N HIS A 210 57.27 4.87 -1.40
CA HIS A 210 57.47 3.42 -1.52
C HIS A 210 57.79 3.01 -2.95
N ASP A 211 57.10 3.56 -3.94
CA ASP A 211 57.37 3.31 -5.36
C ASP A 211 58.78 3.75 -5.73
N GLU A 212 59.23 4.91 -5.28
CA GLU A 212 60.60 5.37 -5.52
C GLU A 212 61.62 4.46 -4.83
N SER A 213 61.37 4.03 -3.58
CA SER A 213 62.24 3.07 -2.89
C SER A 213 62.27 1.68 -3.56
N ILE A 214 61.18 1.25 -4.19
CA ILE A 214 61.13 -0.02 -4.92
C ILE A 214 61.91 0.13 -6.23
N ARG A 215 61.74 1.25 -6.95
CA ARG A 215 62.51 1.54 -8.18
C ARG A 215 64.00 1.55 -7.93
N THR A 216 64.47 2.17 -6.85
CA THR A 216 65.90 2.17 -6.51
C THR A 216 66.41 0.76 -6.21
N ARG A 217 65.67 -0.04 -5.43
CA ARG A 217 66.03 -1.45 -5.16
C ARG A 217 66.02 -2.33 -6.41
N ILE A 218 65.05 -2.14 -7.32
CA ILE A 218 65.02 -2.85 -8.60
C ILE A 218 66.25 -2.45 -9.44
N ALA A 219 66.62 -1.17 -9.46
CA ALA A 219 67.81 -0.71 -10.18
C ALA A 219 69.11 -1.27 -9.57
N GLU A 220 69.20 -1.41 -8.26
CA GLU A 220 70.32 -2.07 -7.56
C GLU A 220 70.36 -3.57 -7.88
N ALA A 221 69.24 -4.29 -7.71
CA ALA A 221 69.16 -5.71 -8.05
C ALA A 221 69.45 -5.99 -9.53
N ALA A 222 69.03 -5.11 -10.44
CA ALA A 222 69.36 -5.22 -11.86
C ALA A 222 70.87 -5.05 -12.12
N LYS A 223 71.55 -4.15 -11.40
CA LYS A 223 73.02 -4.02 -11.48
C LYS A 223 73.71 -5.28 -10.95
N ASP A 224 73.21 -5.85 -9.86
CA ASP A 224 73.77 -7.08 -9.28
C ASP A 224 73.59 -8.27 -10.23
N VAL A 225 72.40 -8.45 -10.82
CA VAL A 225 72.12 -9.50 -11.81
C VAL A 225 72.97 -9.32 -13.08
N VAL A 226 73.14 -8.09 -13.57
CA VAL A 226 74.04 -7.83 -14.70
C VAL A 226 75.49 -8.11 -14.31
N GLY A 227 75.89 -7.80 -13.08
CA GLY A 227 77.20 -8.13 -12.54
C GLY A 227 77.43 -9.64 -12.46
N GLU A 228 76.49 -10.40 -11.92
CA GLU A 228 76.53 -11.87 -11.84
C GLU A 228 76.51 -12.51 -13.22
N ALA A 229 75.61 -12.10 -14.11
CA ALA A 229 75.57 -12.57 -15.48
C ALA A 229 76.86 -12.24 -16.25
N SER A 230 77.49 -11.08 -16.00
CA SER A 230 78.80 -10.76 -16.59
C SER A 230 79.93 -11.67 -16.08
N ARG A 231 79.88 -12.06 -14.80
CA ARG A 231 80.83 -13.01 -14.20
C ARG A 231 80.60 -14.43 -14.72
N GLU A 232 79.35 -14.87 -14.80
CA GLU A 232 78.99 -16.17 -15.36
C GLU A 232 79.34 -16.25 -16.84
N THR A 233 79.09 -15.20 -17.63
CA THR A 233 79.51 -15.16 -19.04
C THR A 233 81.02 -15.13 -19.20
N GLN A 234 81.77 -14.45 -18.31
CA GLN A 234 83.22 -14.55 -18.28
C GLN A 234 83.70 -15.98 -17.97
N GLN A 235 83.14 -16.62 -16.93
CA GLN A 235 83.45 -18.02 -16.58
C GLN A 235 83.09 -18.98 -17.72
N LEU A 236 81.90 -18.84 -18.33
CA LEU A 236 81.49 -19.59 -19.51
C LEU A 236 82.41 -19.31 -20.70
N SER A 237 82.90 -18.08 -20.89
CA SER A 237 83.83 -17.77 -21.96
C SER A 237 85.20 -18.42 -21.76
N GLU A 238 85.68 -18.49 -20.52
CA GLU A 238 86.91 -19.19 -20.11
C GLU A 238 86.75 -20.71 -20.26
N GLU A 239 85.60 -21.27 -19.86
CA GLU A 239 85.29 -22.68 -20.07
C GLU A 239 85.11 -23.02 -21.55
N VAL A 240 84.49 -22.15 -22.35
CA VAL A 240 84.36 -22.30 -23.80
C VAL A 240 85.72 -22.16 -24.49
N THR A 241 86.62 -21.29 -24.03
CA THR A 241 87.99 -21.25 -24.57
C THR A 241 88.77 -22.50 -24.19
N ARG A 242 88.61 -22.99 -22.96
CA ARG A 242 89.20 -24.26 -22.52
C ARG A 242 88.64 -25.47 -23.29
N LEU A 243 87.34 -25.48 -23.56
CA LEU A 243 86.67 -26.48 -24.40
C LEU A 243 87.05 -26.33 -25.87
N ARG A 244 87.28 -25.12 -26.36
CA ARG A 244 87.77 -24.85 -27.72
C ARG A 244 89.20 -25.34 -27.91
N ASP A 245 90.06 -25.18 -26.90
CA ASP A 245 91.40 -25.74 -26.88
C ASP A 245 91.35 -27.28 -26.86
N LEU A 246 90.42 -27.87 -26.12
CA LEU A 246 90.14 -29.32 -26.14
C LEU A 246 89.58 -29.80 -27.49
N ILE A 247 88.70 -29.03 -28.13
CA ILE A 247 88.10 -29.33 -29.44
C ILE A 247 89.13 -29.14 -30.57
N SER A 248 90.11 -28.24 -30.42
CA SER A 248 91.20 -28.07 -31.39
C SER A 248 92.08 -29.32 -31.58
N GLN A 249 91.92 -30.34 -30.71
CA GLN A 249 92.59 -31.64 -30.80
C GLN A 249 91.74 -32.76 -31.43
N THR A 250 90.51 -32.48 -31.92
CA THR A 250 89.67 -33.49 -32.59
C THR A 250 88.93 -32.91 -33.81
N PRO A 251 88.92 -33.56 -34.99
CA PRO A 251 88.36 -32.96 -36.19
C PRO A 251 86.85 -33.25 -36.38
N ILE A 252 86.15 -32.17 -36.74
CA ILE A 252 84.93 -32.06 -37.57
C ILE A 252 83.58 -32.42 -36.90
N SER A 253 82.64 -31.46 -36.81
CA SER A 253 81.59 -31.22 -37.83
C SER A 253 80.59 -30.15 -37.39
N THR A 254 80.24 -29.27 -38.33
CA THR A 254 79.27 -28.19 -38.23
C THR A 254 77.82 -28.69 -38.17
N VAL A 255 77.01 -28.20 -37.22
CA VAL A 255 75.53 -28.23 -37.30
C VAL A 255 74.94 -26.91 -36.78
N TYR A 256 73.92 -26.47 -37.50
CA TYR A 256 73.23 -25.19 -37.50
C TYR A 256 72.55 -24.79 -36.18
N ALA A 257 72.51 -23.47 -35.94
CA ALA A 257 71.67 -22.80 -34.96
C ALA A 257 70.21 -22.73 -35.43
N THR A 258 69.28 -23.24 -34.64
CA THR A 258 67.83 -23.01 -34.76
C THR A 258 67.41 -21.80 -33.91
N LYS A 259 66.72 -20.87 -34.58
CA LYS A 259 66.07 -19.68 -34.01
C LYS A 259 65.02 -20.06 -32.97
N THR A 260 64.95 -19.22 -31.94
CA THR A 260 63.91 -19.07 -30.94
C THR A 260 62.56 -18.70 -31.56
N ASP A 261 61.51 -19.46 -31.23
CA ASP A 261 60.12 -19.08 -31.47
C ASP A 261 59.57 -18.23 -30.32
N LEU A 262 58.81 -17.21 -30.72
CA LEU A 262 58.20 -16.18 -29.90
C LEU A 262 56.94 -16.70 -29.16
N LEU A 263 56.73 -16.14 -27.97
CA LEU A 263 55.50 -16.21 -27.17
C LEU A 263 54.24 -15.87 -27.99
N PRO A 264 53.10 -16.56 -27.81
CA PRO A 264 51.83 -16.08 -28.35
C PRO A 264 51.23 -14.98 -27.49
N GLU A 265 50.84 -13.91 -28.18
CA GLU A 265 50.07 -12.78 -27.66
C GLU A 265 48.73 -13.22 -27.05
N ARG A 266 48.47 -12.66 -25.86
CA ARG A 266 47.20 -12.75 -25.14
C ARG A 266 46.19 -11.87 -25.86
N LYS A 267 45.32 -12.46 -26.69
CA LYS A 267 44.16 -11.75 -27.24
C LYS A 267 43.25 -11.30 -26.09
N GLN A 268 43.14 -9.97 -25.96
CA GLN A 268 41.99 -9.32 -25.33
C GLN A 268 40.73 -9.79 -26.05
N GLN A 269 39.78 -10.29 -25.25
CA GLN A 269 38.46 -10.65 -25.72
C GLN A 269 37.52 -9.55 -25.24
N GLU A 270 37.27 -8.58 -26.12
CA GLU A 270 36.10 -7.71 -26.06
C GLU A 270 34.83 -8.54 -26.35
N ASP A 271 33.79 -8.24 -25.57
CA ASP A 271 32.37 -8.42 -25.84
C ASP A 271 31.91 -9.79 -26.37
N ALA A 272 31.84 -10.76 -25.46
CA ALA A 272 30.93 -11.88 -25.60
C ALA A 272 29.57 -11.51 -24.98
N SER A 273 28.52 -11.53 -25.81
CA SER A 273 27.12 -11.67 -25.39
C SER A 273 27.00 -12.66 -24.23
N GLY A 274 26.84 -12.13 -23.02
CA GLY A 274 26.90 -12.90 -21.78
C GLY A 274 25.85 -14.00 -21.77
N GLN A 275 26.31 -15.24 -21.78
CA GLN A 275 25.48 -16.41 -21.57
C GLN A 275 24.87 -16.29 -20.16
N LEU A 276 23.57 -15.98 -20.07
CA LEU A 276 22.88 -15.81 -18.80
C LEU A 276 22.93 -17.12 -18.00
N VAL A 277 23.74 -17.15 -16.95
CA VAL A 277 23.86 -18.30 -16.04
C VAL A 277 22.60 -18.39 -15.20
N ILE A 278 21.86 -19.49 -15.33
CA ILE A 278 20.66 -19.78 -14.53
C ILE A 278 21.09 -20.34 -13.17
N ALA A 279 20.58 -19.77 -12.07
CA ALA A 279 20.86 -20.24 -10.72
C ALA A 279 20.26 -21.63 -10.47
N THR A 280 21.08 -22.55 -9.93
CA THR A 280 20.63 -23.88 -9.48
C THR A 280 19.78 -23.77 -8.21
N GLU A 281 19.01 -24.82 -7.89
CA GLU A 281 18.13 -24.84 -6.72
C GLU A 281 18.90 -24.69 -5.39
N GLU A 282 20.13 -25.23 -5.29
CA GLU A 282 20.97 -25.06 -4.10
C GLU A 282 21.39 -23.61 -3.92
N VAL A 283 21.70 -22.92 -5.02
CA VAL A 283 22.06 -21.50 -5.02
C VAL A 283 20.84 -20.67 -4.62
N ARG A 284 19.67 -20.92 -5.20
CA ARG A 284 18.41 -20.23 -4.82
C ARG A 284 18.13 -20.38 -3.33
N ARG A 285 18.30 -21.59 -2.77
CA ARG A 285 18.12 -21.85 -1.32
C ARG A 285 19.12 -21.06 -0.47
N SER A 286 20.39 -21.03 -0.85
CA SER A 286 21.43 -20.26 -0.16
C SER A 286 21.11 -18.76 -0.16
N ILE A 287 20.63 -18.24 -1.29
CA ILE A 287 20.21 -16.83 -1.42
C ILE A 287 19.03 -16.53 -0.50
N ILE A 288 17.99 -17.38 -0.48
CA ILE A 288 16.82 -17.19 0.40
C ILE A 288 17.25 -17.26 1.87
N GLY A 289 18.14 -18.19 2.25
CA GLY A 289 18.69 -18.28 3.61
C GLY A 289 19.49 -17.03 4.01
N SER A 290 20.29 -16.51 3.08
CA SER A 290 21.08 -15.28 3.29
C SER A 290 20.19 -14.04 3.41
N LEU A 291 19.15 -13.93 2.56
CA LEU A 291 18.13 -12.89 2.65
C LEU A 291 17.35 -12.99 3.97
N SER A 292 16.95 -14.19 4.38
CA SER A 292 16.27 -14.44 5.66
C SER A 292 17.12 -13.93 6.84
N SER A 293 18.41 -14.24 6.85
CA SER A 293 19.34 -13.74 7.88
C SER A 293 19.54 -12.22 7.83
N ALA A 294 19.61 -11.62 6.65
CA ALA A 294 19.83 -10.18 6.50
C ALA A 294 18.58 -9.36 6.88
N VAL A 295 17.43 -9.79 6.38
CA VAL A 295 16.13 -9.13 6.59
C VAL A 295 15.54 -9.44 7.98
N ALA A 296 16.11 -10.42 8.69
CA ALA A 296 15.63 -10.92 9.97
C ALA A 296 14.18 -11.46 9.90
N MET A 297 13.83 -12.06 8.76
CA MET A 297 12.55 -12.69 8.51
C MET A 297 12.72 -14.20 8.34
N PRO A 298 11.74 -15.04 8.73
CA PRO A 298 11.76 -16.47 8.45
C PRO A 298 11.97 -16.78 6.96
N VAL A 299 12.70 -17.85 6.66
CA VAL A 299 12.96 -18.36 5.29
C VAL A 299 11.65 -18.51 4.51
N ALA A 300 10.60 -19.05 5.17
CA ALA A 300 9.28 -19.21 4.60
C ALA A 300 8.63 -17.89 4.18
N ASP A 301 8.78 -16.81 4.96
CA ASP A 301 8.19 -15.52 4.62
C ASP A 301 8.92 -14.86 3.43
N VAL A 302 10.26 -14.98 3.36
CA VAL A 302 11.05 -14.52 2.20
C VAL A 302 10.70 -15.31 0.94
N ALA A 303 10.62 -16.64 1.03
CA ALA A 303 10.21 -17.48 -0.08
C ALA A 303 8.80 -17.10 -0.58
N THR A 304 7.89 -16.80 0.35
CA THR A 304 6.52 -16.38 0.02
C THR A 304 6.48 -15.05 -0.74
N ILE A 305 7.30 -14.05 -0.34
CA ILE A 305 7.42 -12.78 -1.07
C ILE A 305 7.80 -13.03 -2.53
N ILE A 306 8.83 -13.86 -2.74
CA ILE A 306 9.35 -14.13 -4.07
C ILE A 306 8.32 -14.85 -4.92
N LEU A 307 7.66 -15.88 -4.37
CA LEU A 307 6.65 -16.66 -5.10
C LEU A 307 5.44 -15.80 -5.50
N ARG A 308 4.97 -14.92 -4.60
CA ARG A 308 3.81 -14.05 -4.88
C ARG A 308 4.11 -12.91 -5.84
N SER A 309 5.35 -12.43 -5.94
CA SER A 309 5.72 -11.27 -6.78
C SER A 309 5.33 -11.39 -8.28
N THR A 310 5.16 -12.61 -8.79
CA THR A 310 4.79 -12.87 -10.19
C THR A 310 3.27 -12.87 -10.42
N GLU A 311 2.46 -13.13 -9.39
CA GLU A 311 1.00 -13.24 -9.48
C GLU A 311 0.33 -12.04 -8.81
N ASP A 312 0.67 -11.82 -7.54
CA ASP A 312 0.14 -10.76 -6.67
C ASP A 312 1.18 -9.63 -6.50
N LEU A 313 0.83 -8.64 -5.68
CA LEU A 313 1.72 -7.53 -5.33
C LEU A 313 2.08 -7.58 -3.83
N PRO A 314 3.22 -8.20 -3.46
CA PRO A 314 3.74 -8.12 -2.10
C PRO A 314 4.15 -6.68 -1.78
N VAL A 315 3.61 -6.14 -0.69
CA VAL A 315 3.90 -4.79 -0.21
C VAL A 315 4.63 -4.88 1.12
N LEU A 316 5.91 -4.55 1.11
CA LEU A 316 6.75 -4.51 2.31
C LEU A 316 6.49 -3.23 3.09
N ILE A 317 6.39 -3.33 4.42
CA ILE A 317 6.04 -2.21 5.30
C ILE A 317 7.02 -2.10 6.46
N GLY A 318 7.43 -0.86 6.74
CA GLY A 318 8.34 -0.51 7.81
C GLY A 318 9.52 0.32 7.30
N ASN A 319 10.30 0.87 8.22
CA ASN A 319 11.31 1.87 7.89
C ASN A 319 12.41 1.41 6.93
N LYS A 320 12.60 0.09 6.81
CA LYS A 320 13.60 -0.53 5.94
C LYS A 320 12.99 -1.24 4.73
N ALA A 321 11.68 -1.09 4.50
CA ALA A 321 10.95 -1.83 3.47
C ALA A 321 11.48 -1.57 2.05
N SER A 322 11.78 -0.31 1.69
CA SER A 322 12.33 0.03 0.37
C SER A 322 13.69 -0.62 0.12
N GLY A 323 14.57 -0.61 1.13
CA GLY A 323 15.87 -1.27 1.06
C GLY A 323 15.74 -2.79 0.90
N VAL A 324 14.82 -3.41 1.65
CA VAL A 324 14.57 -4.86 1.56
C VAL A 324 13.94 -5.25 0.22
N ALA A 325 13.02 -4.45 -0.32
CA ALA A 325 12.44 -4.70 -1.66
C ALA A 325 13.52 -4.64 -2.76
N ALA A 326 14.43 -3.67 -2.65
CA ALA A 326 15.59 -3.56 -3.54
C ALA A 326 16.54 -4.75 -3.38
N ASP A 327 16.89 -5.13 -2.14
CA ASP A 327 17.79 -6.24 -1.85
C ASP A 327 17.25 -7.58 -2.41
N ILE A 328 15.95 -7.86 -2.24
CA ILE A 328 15.33 -9.06 -2.81
C ILE A 328 15.36 -9.02 -4.34
N SER A 329 15.05 -7.87 -4.95
CA SER A 329 15.07 -7.72 -6.40
C SER A 329 16.48 -7.90 -6.98
N VAL A 330 17.49 -7.31 -6.35
CA VAL A 330 18.90 -7.46 -6.74
C VAL A 330 19.39 -8.90 -6.53
N ALA A 331 18.97 -9.58 -5.46
CA ALA A 331 19.34 -10.96 -5.22
C ALA A 331 18.80 -11.94 -6.29
N ILE A 332 17.64 -11.64 -6.88
CA ILE A 332 17.02 -12.46 -7.94
C ILE A 332 17.56 -12.10 -9.33
N GLY A 333 17.64 -10.80 -9.63
CA GLY A 333 17.88 -10.29 -10.98
C GLY A 333 19.30 -9.79 -11.23
N GLY A 334 20.08 -9.53 -10.18
CA GLY A 334 21.40 -8.92 -10.28
C GLY A 334 21.32 -7.58 -11.01
N GLU A 335 22.18 -7.42 -12.03
CA GLU A 335 22.20 -6.26 -12.92
C GLU A 335 20.94 -6.13 -13.80
N ASN A 336 20.11 -7.18 -13.89
CA ASN A 336 18.85 -7.13 -14.60
C ASN A 336 17.66 -6.75 -13.71
N SER A 337 17.88 -6.56 -12.42
CA SER A 337 16.85 -6.01 -11.53
C SER A 337 16.66 -4.51 -11.79
N VAL A 338 15.45 -4.03 -11.54
CA VAL A 338 15.13 -2.60 -11.65
C VAL A 338 14.54 -2.12 -10.35
N ILE A 339 14.99 -0.95 -9.88
CA ILE A 339 14.49 -0.30 -8.67
C ILE A 339 13.94 1.04 -9.10
N ALA A 340 12.62 1.18 -9.05
CA ALA A 340 11.92 2.42 -9.34
C ALA A 340 11.39 3.03 -8.03
N PHE A 341 11.86 4.22 -7.70
CA PHE A 341 11.34 5.00 -6.59
C PHE A 341 10.12 5.80 -7.02
N CYS A 342 9.15 5.94 -6.13
CA CYS A 342 8.02 6.83 -6.34
C CYS A 342 8.52 8.26 -6.57
N ASP A 343 8.14 8.81 -7.73
CA ASP A 343 8.44 10.18 -8.13
C ASP A 343 7.11 10.93 -8.25
N PRO A 344 6.88 11.99 -7.44
CA PRO A 344 5.63 12.75 -7.46
C PRO A 344 5.31 13.40 -8.80
N SER A 345 6.32 13.59 -9.66
CA SER A 345 6.13 14.11 -11.02
C SER A 345 5.51 13.09 -11.99
N ARG A 346 5.38 11.82 -11.57
CA ARG A 346 4.91 10.70 -12.40
C ARG A 346 3.63 10.11 -11.84
N ILE A 347 2.53 10.76 -12.20
CA ILE A 347 1.21 10.48 -11.63
C ILE A 347 0.64 9.16 -12.17
N SER A 348 0.96 8.76 -13.40
CA SER A 348 0.38 7.55 -14.03
C SER A 348 1.38 6.43 -14.28
N TRP A 349 0.86 5.20 -14.37
CA TRP A 349 1.65 4.03 -14.80
C TRP A 349 2.22 4.22 -16.21
N GLN A 350 1.51 4.95 -17.08
CA GLN A 350 2.01 5.25 -18.43
C GLN A 350 3.21 6.19 -18.42
N ASP A 351 3.25 7.13 -17.48
CA ASP A 351 4.41 8.02 -17.31
C ASP A 351 5.63 7.20 -16.88
N LEU A 352 5.44 6.25 -15.97
CA LEU A 352 6.49 5.33 -15.53
C LEU A 352 6.98 4.41 -16.68
N LEU A 353 6.09 4.00 -17.59
CA LEU A 353 6.46 3.21 -18.77
C LEU A 353 7.14 4.02 -19.87
N ARG A 354 6.95 5.34 -19.92
CA ARG A 354 7.59 6.23 -20.90
C ARG A 354 8.93 6.76 -20.44
N ASP A 355 9.17 6.68 -19.14
CA ASP A 355 10.35 7.26 -18.56
C ASP A 355 11.60 6.37 -18.73
N GLU A 356 12.58 7.01 -19.39
CA GLU A 356 14.00 6.66 -19.55
C GLU A 356 14.64 6.06 -18.29
N THR A 357 14.42 6.78 -17.20
CA THR A 357 15.26 6.76 -16.00
C THR A 357 14.82 5.73 -14.95
N SER A 358 13.54 5.34 -14.97
CA SER A 358 12.95 4.33 -14.08
C SER A 358 13.41 2.92 -14.41
N GLY A 359 13.85 2.68 -15.65
CA GLY A 359 14.22 1.37 -16.16
C GLY A 359 13.04 0.39 -16.29
N LEU A 360 11.80 0.76 -15.96
CA LEU A 360 10.65 -0.16 -15.96
C LEU A 360 10.32 -0.66 -17.37
N ALA A 361 10.33 0.24 -18.35
CA ALA A 361 10.12 -0.10 -19.76
C ALA A 361 11.18 -1.10 -20.25
N ALA A 362 12.43 -0.90 -19.86
CA ALA A 362 13.54 -1.79 -20.18
C ALA A 362 13.38 -3.15 -19.49
N ALA A 363 12.93 -3.20 -18.23
CA ALA A 363 12.62 -4.45 -17.53
C ALA A 363 11.51 -5.24 -18.24
N ILE A 364 10.44 -4.56 -18.67
CA ILE A 364 9.36 -5.20 -19.42
C ILE A 364 9.86 -5.73 -20.77
N ALA A 365 10.68 -4.96 -21.47
CA ALA A 365 11.30 -5.41 -22.72
C ALA A 365 12.19 -6.64 -22.48
N LYS A 366 13.03 -6.63 -21.44
CA LYS A 366 13.87 -7.77 -21.03
C LYS A 366 13.05 -9.01 -20.68
N ALA A 367 11.95 -8.84 -19.94
CA ALA A 367 11.06 -9.93 -19.58
C ALA A 367 10.37 -10.53 -20.82
N ARG A 368 10.05 -9.72 -21.83
CA ARG A 368 9.53 -10.20 -23.13
C ARG A 368 10.57 -10.96 -23.94
N THR A 369 11.82 -10.50 -23.94
CA THR A 369 12.91 -11.16 -24.69
C THR A 369 13.38 -12.45 -24.02
N HIS A 370 13.22 -12.56 -22.70
CA HIS A 370 13.63 -13.74 -21.92
C HIS A 370 12.47 -14.32 -21.10
N PRO A 371 11.45 -14.93 -21.74
CA PRO A 371 10.26 -15.43 -21.04
C PRO A 371 10.56 -16.53 -20.02
N GLY A 372 11.70 -17.22 -20.16
CA GLY A 372 12.15 -18.27 -19.24
C GLY A 372 12.85 -17.77 -17.97
N LEU A 373 13.02 -16.46 -17.79
CA LEU A 373 13.70 -15.88 -16.63
C LEU A 373 12.78 -14.94 -15.86
N ILE A 374 12.88 -14.94 -14.53
CA ILE A 374 12.20 -13.96 -13.67
C ILE A 374 12.96 -12.64 -13.77
N VAL A 375 12.25 -11.57 -14.12
CA VAL A 375 12.78 -10.21 -14.13
C VAL A 375 12.16 -9.45 -12.94
N PRO A 376 12.92 -9.20 -11.87
CA PRO A 376 12.39 -8.55 -10.67
C PRO A 376 12.44 -7.02 -10.78
N VAL A 377 11.39 -6.38 -10.30
CA VAL A 377 11.24 -4.93 -10.19
C VAL A 377 10.83 -4.57 -8.77
N ALA A 378 11.61 -3.71 -8.12
CA ALA A 378 11.23 -3.08 -6.86
C ALA A 378 10.51 -1.75 -7.15
N LEU A 379 9.28 -1.60 -6.65
CA LEU A 379 8.56 -0.33 -6.63
C LEU A 379 8.60 0.26 -5.22
N CYS A 380 9.38 1.31 -5.03
CA CYS A 380 9.64 1.88 -3.71
C CYS A 380 8.72 3.06 -3.40
N GLY A 381 8.05 3.02 -2.24
CA GLY A 381 7.18 4.12 -1.80
C GLY A 381 5.84 4.19 -2.54
N ILE A 382 5.18 3.06 -2.83
CA ILE A 382 3.91 3.04 -3.57
C ILE A 382 2.75 3.72 -2.82
N THR A 383 2.92 4.00 -1.53
CA THR A 383 1.96 4.73 -0.71
C THR A 383 2.31 6.21 -0.59
N ASN A 384 3.29 6.72 -1.34
CA ASN A 384 3.52 8.15 -1.44
C ASN A 384 2.63 8.69 -2.57
N GLY A 385 1.77 9.66 -2.26
CA GLY A 385 0.95 10.34 -3.27
C GLY A 385 1.84 10.93 -4.37
N PRO A 386 1.60 10.66 -5.67
CA PRO A 386 0.45 10.04 -6.35
C PRO A 386 0.67 8.58 -6.83
N CYS A 387 1.68 7.87 -6.31
CA CYS A 387 2.10 6.57 -6.85
C CYS A 387 1.12 5.42 -6.55
N GLU A 388 0.13 5.63 -5.69
CA GLU A 388 -0.96 4.69 -5.42
C GLU A 388 -1.77 4.33 -6.67
N TYR A 389 -1.88 5.28 -7.61
CA TYR A 389 -2.63 5.09 -8.87
C TYR A 389 -1.93 4.14 -9.85
N TRP A 390 -0.67 3.79 -9.60
CA TRP A 390 0.05 2.79 -10.40
C TRP A 390 -0.52 1.39 -10.21
N VAL A 391 -0.98 1.06 -9.00
CA VAL A 391 -1.38 -0.30 -8.62
C VAL A 391 -2.59 -0.79 -9.42
N PRO A 392 -3.73 -0.07 -9.50
CA PRO A 392 -4.85 -0.51 -10.33
C PRO A 392 -4.44 -0.76 -11.79
N GLN A 393 -3.66 0.17 -12.37
CA GLN A 393 -3.25 0.12 -13.77
C GLN A 393 -2.29 -1.03 -14.05
N PHE A 394 -1.40 -1.33 -13.10
CA PHE A 394 -0.54 -2.51 -13.15
C PHE A 394 -1.34 -3.81 -13.14
N ILE A 395 -2.27 -3.96 -12.19
CA ILE A 395 -3.10 -5.16 -12.05
C ILE A 395 -3.96 -5.37 -13.31
N GLU A 396 -4.59 -4.31 -13.83
CA GLU A 396 -5.32 -4.37 -15.10
C GLU A 396 -4.42 -4.74 -16.27
N SER A 397 -3.22 -4.15 -16.36
CA SER A 397 -2.26 -4.45 -17.44
C SER A 397 -1.79 -5.91 -17.38
N ARG A 398 -1.66 -6.50 -16.18
CA ARG A 398 -1.35 -7.91 -15.99
C ARG A 398 -2.54 -8.80 -16.37
N ARG A 399 -3.77 -8.45 -15.96
CA ARG A 399 -5.01 -9.17 -16.34
C ARG A 399 -5.25 -9.18 -17.85
N LEU A 400 -5.00 -8.05 -18.52
CA LEU A 400 -5.13 -7.91 -19.98
C LEU A 400 -3.98 -8.57 -20.76
N GLY A 401 -2.98 -9.13 -20.07
CA GLY A 401 -1.82 -9.76 -20.71
C GLY A 401 -0.85 -8.78 -21.39
N LYS A 402 -0.96 -7.48 -21.10
CA LYS A 402 -0.02 -6.46 -21.60
C LYS A 402 1.35 -6.58 -20.94
N LEU A 403 1.38 -7.03 -19.68
CA LEU A 403 2.61 -7.27 -18.92
C LEU A 403 3.03 -8.76 -18.99
N PRO A 404 4.34 -9.05 -19.10
CA PRO A 404 4.86 -10.41 -19.08
C PRO A 404 4.58 -11.11 -17.74
N ARG A 405 4.27 -12.41 -17.77
CA ARG A 405 3.98 -13.19 -16.54
C ARG A 405 5.22 -13.45 -15.68
N ASN A 406 6.41 -13.39 -16.29
CA ASN A 406 7.71 -13.55 -15.64
C ASN A 406 8.25 -12.23 -15.04
N LEU A 407 7.51 -11.13 -15.17
CA LEU A 407 7.82 -9.87 -14.48
C LEU A 407 7.39 -10.00 -13.01
N ALA A 408 8.35 -10.05 -12.10
CA ALA A 408 8.13 -10.09 -10.66
C ALA A 408 8.13 -8.66 -10.10
N ILE A 409 7.10 -8.25 -9.38
CA ILE A 409 7.06 -6.92 -8.76
C ILE A 409 7.01 -7.06 -7.24
N ILE A 410 7.89 -6.33 -6.55
CA ILE A 410 7.92 -6.22 -5.10
C ILE A 410 7.78 -4.75 -4.75
N ALA A 411 6.72 -4.40 -4.02
CA ALA A 411 6.46 -3.03 -3.62
C ALA A 411 6.88 -2.78 -2.18
N SER A 412 7.14 -1.52 -1.84
CA SER A 412 7.25 -1.07 -0.45
C SER A 412 6.37 0.15 -0.18
N ALA A 413 5.84 0.22 1.04
CA ALA A 413 5.17 1.41 1.54
C ALA A 413 6.18 2.52 1.83
N GLY A 414 5.72 3.76 1.65
CA GLY A 414 6.44 4.97 2.01
C GLY A 414 6.67 5.08 3.52
N VAL A 415 7.77 5.72 3.89
CA VAL A 415 8.17 5.98 5.28
C VAL A 415 7.63 7.30 5.81
N ASP A 416 7.04 8.10 4.91
CA ASP A 416 6.81 9.54 5.06
C ASP A 416 5.61 9.84 5.98
N GLY A 417 4.93 8.79 6.48
CA GLY A 417 3.80 8.90 7.40
C GLY A 417 2.52 9.48 6.78
N THR A 418 2.54 9.79 5.48
CA THR A 418 1.39 10.24 4.71
C THR A 418 0.46 9.05 4.48
N ARG A 419 -0.69 9.09 5.15
CA ARG A 419 -1.77 8.11 4.93
C ARG A 419 -2.36 8.35 3.55
N VAL A 420 -2.02 7.49 2.60
CA VAL A 420 -2.68 7.52 1.31
C VAL A 420 -3.94 6.69 1.37
N SER A 421 -5.00 7.34 0.94
CA SER A 421 -6.32 6.78 0.70
C SER A 421 -6.21 5.75 -0.43
N VAL A 422 -6.39 4.46 -0.12
CA VAL A 422 -6.36 3.38 -1.11
C VAL A 422 -7.77 2.76 -1.19
N PRO A 423 -8.40 2.69 -2.38
CA PRO A 423 -9.71 2.06 -2.51
C PRO A 423 -9.69 0.59 -2.09
N ASP A 424 -10.79 0.09 -1.53
CA ASP A 424 -10.93 -1.33 -1.14
C ASP A 424 -10.70 -2.30 -2.32
N SER A 425 -11.11 -1.88 -3.52
CA SER A 425 -10.85 -2.60 -4.77
C SER A 425 -9.36 -2.75 -5.10
N VAL A 426 -8.48 -1.98 -4.49
CA VAL A 426 -7.02 -2.06 -4.69
C VAL A 426 -6.37 -2.84 -3.54
N LEU A 427 -6.88 -2.68 -2.31
CA LEU A 427 -6.40 -3.39 -1.12
C LEU A 427 -6.48 -4.91 -1.27
N GLU A 428 -7.45 -5.43 -2.03
CA GLU A 428 -7.58 -6.87 -2.28
C GLU A 428 -6.36 -7.49 -2.98
N TYR A 429 -5.57 -6.70 -3.72
CA TYR A 429 -4.38 -7.15 -4.45
C TYR A 429 -3.09 -7.05 -3.64
N PHE A 430 -3.12 -6.31 -2.53
CA PHE A 430 -1.96 -6.18 -1.67
C PHE A 430 -1.78 -7.40 -0.78
N VAL A 431 -0.53 -7.85 -0.72
CA VAL A 431 -0.11 -8.87 0.22
C VAL A 431 0.84 -8.20 1.19
N PRO A 432 0.34 -7.72 2.34
CA PRO A 432 1.06 -6.72 3.08
C PRO A 432 1.95 -7.42 4.14
N ILE A 433 3.22 -7.04 4.19
CA ILE A 433 4.27 -7.81 4.88
C ILE A 433 5.11 -6.86 5.74
N LEU A 434 5.13 -7.12 7.05
CA LEU A 434 5.88 -6.32 8.01
C LEU A 434 7.37 -6.70 7.97
N VAL A 435 8.21 -5.71 7.71
CA VAL A 435 9.66 -5.82 7.75
C VAL A 435 10.17 -5.41 9.14
N PRO A 436 10.90 -6.28 9.86
CA PRO A 436 11.46 -5.96 11.16
C PRO A 436 12.43 -4.77 11.12
N ALA A 437 12.44 -3.95 12.17
CA ALA A 437 13.41 -2.84 12.31
C ALA A 437 14.88 -3.34 12.38
N SER A 438 15.08 -4.61 12.75
CA SER A 438 16.39 -5.27 12.80
C SER A 438 16.97 -5.63 11.42
N ALA A 439 16.20 -5.50 10.33
CA ALA A 439 16.66 -5.79 8.97
C ALA A 439 17.96 -5.04 8.63
N ARG A 440 18.87 -5.67 7.89
CA ARG A 440 20.16 -5.13 7.46
C ARG A 440 20.28 -5.28 5.94
N PRO A 441 21.02 -4.38 5.27
CA PRO A 441 21.25 -4.48 3.82
C PRO A 441 21.93 -5.79 3.45
N ALA A 442 21.36 -6.49 2.47
CA ALA A 442 21.90 -7.75 1.98
C ALA A 442 22.85 -7.50 0.80
N ARG A 443 24.17 -7.53 1.04
CA ARG A 443 25.17 -7.24 0.00
C ARG A 443 25.54 -8.50 -0.79
N ASN A 444 25.67 -8.34 -2.12
CA ASN A 444 26.28 -9.31 -3.04
C ASN A 444 25.68 -10.73 -3.00
N LEU A 445 24.35 -10.85 -2.96
CA LEU A 445 23.69 -12.16 -2.94
C LEU A 445 23.36 -12.75 -4.32
N PHE A 446 23.58 -12.01 -5.41
CA PHE A 446 23.27 -12.51 -6.75
C PHE A 446 24.27 -13.59 -7.18
N ALA A 447 23.75 -14.76 -7.57
CA ALA A 447 24.56 -15.89 -8.04
C ALA A 447 23.92 -16.61 -9.25
N GLY A 448 23.19 -15.88 -10.08
CA GLY A 448 22.56 -16.37 -11.31
C GLY A 448 21.10 -15.94 -11.44
N ALA A 449 20.61 -15.86 -12.67
CA ALA A 449 19.22 -15.50 -12.96
C ALA A 449 18.27 -16.64 -12.56
N TRP A 450 17.11 -16.30 -12.02
CA TRP A 450 16.12 -17.29 -11.61
C TRP A 450 15.24 -17.69 -12.79
N GLY A 451 14.99 -18.99 -12.96
CA GLY A 451 14.09 -19.49 -13.99
C GLY A 451 12.63 -19.14 -13.68
N ALA A 452 11.88 -18.73 -14.69
CA ALA A 452 10.43 -18.51 -14.60
C ALA A 452 9.69 -19.85 -14.70
N GLU A 453 9.77 -20.66 -13.64
CA GLU A 453 9.03 -21.92 -13.50
C GLU A 453 7.56 -21.64 -13.17
N LEU A 454 6.85 -21.04 -14.12
CA LEU A 454 5.45 -20.62 -13.98
C LEU A 454 4.46 -21.78 -14.19
N GLU A 455 4.91 -22.87 -14.79
CA GLU A 455 4.13 -24.09 -14.98
C GLU A 455 3.87 -24.80 -13.65
N VAL A 456 2.64 -25.26 -13.45
CA VAL A 456 2.21 -25.89 -12.21
C VAL A 456 2.54 -27.38 -12.25
N ASP A 457 3.42 -27.83 -11.36
CA ASP A 457 3.64 -29.26 -11.16
C ASP A 457 2.39 -29.90 -10.52
N LYS A 458 1.73 -30.78 -11.27
CA LYS A 458 0.50 -31.46 -10.84
C LYS A 458 0.66 -32.26 -9.55
N LYS A 459 1.86 -32.79 -9.27
CA LYS A 459 2.13 -33.56 -8.05
C LYS A 459 2.24 -32.63 -6.84
N LYS A 460 3.07 -31.60 -6.94
CA LYS A 460 3.20 -30.57 -5.89
C LYS A 460 1.90 -29.82 -5.66
N LEU A 461 1.08 -29.62 -6.70
CA LEU A 461 -0.24 -28.98 -6.56
C LEU A 461 -1.19 -29.79 -5.67
N ALA A 462 -1.22 -31.12 -5.81
CA ALA A 462 -2.07 -31.97 -4.98
C ALA A 462 -1.64 -31.92 -3.50
N GLU A 463 -0.33 -31.96 -3.25
CA GLU A 463 0.26 -31.79 -1.91
C GLU A 463 -0.04 -30.41 -1.32
N ALA A 464 0.10 -29.34 -2.11
CA ALA A 464 -0.23 -27.98 -1.72
C ALA A 464 -1.71 -27.80 -1.34
N ILE A 465 -2.63 -28.42 -2.10
CA ILE A 465 -4.06 -28.42 -1.79
C ILE A 465 -4.32 -29.14 -0.46
N ASP A 466 -3.71 -30.30 -0.23
CA ASP A 466 -3.87 -31.03 1.03
C ASP A 466 -3.39 -30.20 2.23
N LEU A 467 -2.21 -29.58 2.13
CA LEU A 467 -1.65 -28.74 3.18
C LEU A 467 -2.53 -27.53 3.50
N LEU A 468 -3.02 -26.82 2.48
CA LEU A 468 -3.85 -25.62 2.66
C LEU A 468 -5.31 -25.92 2.99
N SER A 469 -5.82 -27.11 2.64
CA SER A 469 -7.19 -27.52 3.00
C SER A 469 -7.38 -27.80 4.50
N LYS A 470 -6.27 -27.99 5.24
CA LYS A 470 -6.27 -28.17 6.69
C LYS A 470 -6.52 -26.87 7.46
N SER A 471 -6.40 -25.71 6.81
CA SER A 471 -6.73 -24.41 7.40
C SER A 471 -8.13 -23.97 6.98
N ASP A 472 -9.03 -23.77 7.96
CA ASP A 472 -10.40 -23.30 7.73
C ASP A 472 -10.50 -21.82 7.32
N SER A 473 -9.38 -21.08 7.31
CA SER A 473 -9.36 -19.62 7.08
C SER A 473 -9.37 -19.20 5.60
N LEU A 474 -9.25 -20.14 4.66
CA LEU A 474 -9.17 -19.82 3.23
C LEU A 474 -10.47 -20.12 2.47
N GLU A 475 -11.04 -19.11 1.81
CA GLU A 475 -12.09 -19.32 0.82
C GLU A 475 -11.60 -20.16 -0.37
N ARG A 476 -12.53 -20.86 -1.04
CA ARG A 476 -12.20 -21.78 -2.15
C ARG A 476 -11.35 -21.15 -3.26
N ALA A 477 -11.61 -19.89 -3.61
CA ALA A 477 -10.84 -19.17 -4.63
C ALA A 477 -9.43 -18.79 -4.15
N ALA A 478 -9.29 -18.37 -2.88
CA ALA A 478 -8.01 -18.06 -2.26
C ALA A 478 -7.15 -19.31 -2.08
N LEU A 479 -7.76 -20.43 -1.69
CA LEU A 479 -7.11 -21.74 -1.55
C LEU A 479 -6.49 -22.19 -2.88
N ILE A 480 -7.23 -22.11 -3.99
CA ILE A 480 -6.71 -22.51 -5.31
C ILE A 480 -5.53 -21.62 -5.75
N ARG A 481 -5.59 -20.31 -5.48
CA ARG A 481 -4.47 -19.39 -5.78
C ARG A 481 -3.25 -19.73 -4.93
N ALA A 482 -3.41 -19.80 -3.61
CA ALA A 482 -2.33 -20.13 -2.69
C ALA A 482 -1.71 -21.51 -3.01
N ALA A 483 -2.52 -22.51 -3.41
CA ALA A 483 -2.01 -23.82 -3.79
C ALA A 483 -1.17 -23.78 -5.08
N LYS A 484 -1.56 -22.97 -6.07
CA LYS A 484 -0.74 -22.75 -7.27
C LYS A 484 0.58 -22.07 -6.93
N THR A 485 0.56 -21.04 -6.10
CA THR A 485 1.78 -20.35 -5.63
C THR A 485 2.69 -21.31 -4.85
N LEU A 486 2.12 -22.12 -3.95
CA LEU A 486 2.84 -23.10 -3.14
C LEU A 486 3.42 -24.26 -3.97
N SER A 487 2.77 -24.64 -5.07
CA SER A 487 3.30 -25.68 -5.96
C SER A 487 4.63 -25.32 -6.62
N ARG A 488 4.97 -24.02 -6.66
CA ARG A 488 6.22 -23.48 -7.23
C ARG A 488 7.34 -23.32 -6.19
N THR A 489 7.13 -23.78 -4.95
CA THR A 489 8.17 -23.68 -3.92
C THR A 489 9.46 -24.38 -4.37
N PRO A 490 10.62 -23.69 -4.27
CA PRO A 490 11.92 -24.26 -4.60
C PRO A 490 12.19 -25.56 -3.86
N ALA A 491 12.90 -26.48 -4.50
CA ALA A 491 13.22 -27.75 -3.88
C ALA A 491 14.07 -27.54 -2.61
N GLY A 492 13.69 -28.16 -1.50
CA GLY A 492 14.43 -28.08 -0.23
C GLY A 492 14.10 -26.88 0.68
N ILE A 493 13.03 -26.14 0.38
CA ILE A 493 12.32 -25.33 1.38
C ILE A 493 11.09 -26.13 1.82
N ASP A 494 10.80 -26.15 3.12
CA ASP A 494 9.63 -26.86 3.64
C ASP A 494 8.33 -26.22 3.13
N MET A 495 7.59 -26.98 2.32
CA MET A 495 6.30 -26.57 1.78
C MET A 495 5.28 -26.32 2.89
N GLY A 496 5.35 -27.03 4.02
CA GLY A 496 4.49 -26.82 5.17
C GLY A 496 4.69 -25.45 5.84
N GLU A 497 5.94 -25.03 6.02
CA GLU A 497 6.25 -23.70 6.59
C GLU A 497 5.82 -22.56 5.66
N VAL A 498 6.01 -22.74 4.35
CA VAL A 498 5.54 -21.77 3.34
C VAL A 498 4.01 -21.72 3.28
N ALA A 499 3.33 -22.86 3.41
CA ALA A 499 1.87 -22.92 3.51
C ALA A 499 1.36 -22.12 4.73
N ALA A 500 1.98 -22.32 5.90
CA ALA A 500 1.64 -21.57 7.10
C ALA A 500 1.89 -20.06 6.94
N ALA A 501 2.99 -19.67 6.28
CA ALA A 501 3.28 -18.27 5.96
C ALA A 501 2.21 -17.66 5.03
N LEU A 502 1.78 -18.39 4.00
CA LEU A 502 0.72 -17.98 3.07
C LEU A 502 -0.62 -17.79 3.81
N VAL A 503 -1.00 -18.70 4.69
CA VAL A 503 -2.24 -18.60 5.48
C VAL A 503 -2.21 -17.36 6.38
N ARG A 504 -1.10 -17.14 7.11
CA ARG A 504 -0.93 -15.93 7.95
C ARG A 504 -1.04 -14.64 7.15
N GLN A 505 -0.52 -14.62 5.92
CA GLN A 505 -0.61 -13.46 5.04
C GLN A 505 -2.04 -13.21 4.55
N GLU A 506 -2.78 -14.27 4.21
CA GLU A 506 -4.20 -14.16 3.83
C GLU A 506 -5.08 -13.72 5.00
N GLU A 507 -4.86 -14.24 6.19
CA GLU A 507 -5.57 -13.80 7.40
C GLU A 507 -5.32 -12.31 7.69
N ARG A 508 -4.07 -11.86 7.54
CA ARG A 508 -3.74 -10.42 7.64
C ARG A 508 -4.46 -9.60 6.58
N ARG A 509 -4.50 -10.07 5.33
CA ARG A 509 -5.21 -9.39 4.24
C ARG A 509 -6.70 -9.27 4.53
N LEU A 510 -7.35 -10.34 5.01
CA LEU A 510 -8.76 -10.35 5.39
C LEU A 510 -9.07 -9.45 6.61
N SER A 511 -8.08 -9.19 7.46
CA SER A 511 -8.23 -8.30 8.62
C SER A 511 -8.12 -6.80 8.31
N LEU A 512 -7.68 -6.43 7.09
CA LEU A 512 -7.53 -5.03 6.65
C LEU A 512 -8.83 -4.19 6.64
N PRO A 513 -10.02 -4.73 6.27
CA PRO A 513 -11.25 -3.93 6.21
C PRO A 513 -11.94 -3.75 7.57
N GLY A 514 -11.48 -4.41 8.63
CA GLY A 514 -12.16 -4.43 9.93
C GLY A 514 -11.93 -3.16 10.75
N GLU A 515 -12.95 -2.31 10.90
CA GLU A 515 -12.96 -1.24 11.89
C GLU A 515 -12.81 -1.81 13.30
N GLY A 516 -11.64 -1.66 13.92
CA GLY A 516 -11.47 -1.92 15.35
C GLY A 516 -10.14 -2.54 15.79
N GLN A 517 -9.34 -3.11 14.89
CA GLN A 517 -8.00 -3.61 15.24
C GLN A 517 -6.93 -2.61 14.78
N GLN A 518 -6.17 -2.06 15.73
CA GLN A 518 -4.99 -1.22 15.47
C GLN A 518 -3.88 -2.09 14.85
N HIS A 519 -4.03 -2.46 13.59
CA HIS A 519 -2.97 -3.10 12.82
C HIS A 519 -2.02 -2.03 12.30
N ALA A 520 -0.71 -2.32 12.30
CA ALA A 520 0.31 -1.42 11.74
C ALA A 520 -0.01 -0.99 10.29
N PHE A 521 -0.78 -1.79 9.56
CA PHE A 521 -1.31 -1.51 8.22
C PHE A 521 -2.25 -0.29 8.16
N ASN A 522 -3.07 -0.05 9.18
CA ASN A 522 -3.98 1.11 9.25
C ASN A 522 -3.22 2.45 9.39
N THR A 523 -1.92 2.38 9.75
CA THR A 523 -1.03 3.54 9.77
C THR A 523 -0.62 3.96 8.36
N TYR A 524 -0.57 3.03 7.40
CA TYR A 524 -0.08 3.26 6.03
C TYR A 524 -1.20 3.27 4.98
N PHE A 525 -2.33 2.62 5.24
CA PHE A 525 -3.49 2.58 4.36
C PHE A 525 -4.72 3.16 5.07
N LYS A 526 -5.38 4.13 4.44
CA LYS A 526 -6.70 4.63 4.88
C LYS A 526 -7.74 4.14 3.88
N ASN A 527 -8.79 3.48 4.37
CA ASN A 527 -9.94 3.14 3.53
C ASN A 527 -10.61 4.44 3.06
N ILE A 528 -10.88 4.55 1.76
CA ILE A 528 -11.62 5.68 1.16
C ILE A 528 -13.13 5.53 1.40
N GLU A 529 -13.60 4.29 1.52
CA GLU A 529 -14.99 3.93 1.73
C GLU A 529 -15.24 3.65 3.22
N GLY A 530 -15.14 4.73 4.03
CA GLY A 530 -15.69 4.78 5.38
C GLY A 530 -16.98 5.57 5.41
#